data_AF-A0A7S7Z848-F1
#
_entry.id   AF-A0A7S7Z848-F1
#
_cell.length_a   1.000
_cell.length_b   1.000
_cell.length_c   1.000
_cell.angle_alpha   90.00
_cell.angle_beta   90.00
_cell.angle_gamma   90.00
#
_symmetry.space_group_name_H-M   'P 1'
#
loop_
_entity.id
_entity.type
_entity.pdbx_description
1 polymer ?
#
loop_
_entity_poly.entity_id
_entity_poly.type
_entity_poly.pdbx_seq_one_letter_code
_entity_poly.pdbx_strand_id
1 'polypeptide(L)'
;MVIAFGLFWWVGRYSDRAFASKFPTRFPEKTLSYSGDQLGKLVQSDLRMKYVFPILFPFDLIVMLALAGAMGAASSYWLNQTYPAAAWLGLVVPAVYLLGDLIEDCLLAWLLLRGDPHAAARSISMLKAITTIKLVSVCASIALTLVAFAAWLFNSESLVI
;
A
#
# COMPACT_ATOMS: atom_id res chain seq x y z
N MET A 1 -11.80 -6.27 -8.40
CA MET A 1 -11.19 -6.99 -7.25
C MET A 1 -10.29 -8.14 -7.68
N VAL A 2 -10.78 -9.14 -8.44
CA VAL A 2 -9.96 -10.31 -8.87
C VAL A 2 -8.70 -9.94 -9.65
N ILE A 3 -8.79 -8.98 -10.59
CA ILE A 3 -7.64 -8.51 -11.38
C ILE A 3 -6.60 -7.81 -10.49
N ALA A 4 -7.05 -6.96 -9.56
CA ALA A 4 -6.17 -6.28 -8.61
C ALA A 4 -5.45 -7.29 -7.68
N PHE A 5 -6.16 -8.32 -7.23
CA PHE A 5 -5.57 -9.41 -6.45
C PHE A 5 -4.52 -10.20 -7.24
N GLY A 6 -4.81 -10.52 -8.51
CA GLY A 6 -3.87 -11.19 -9.41
C GLY A 6 -2.60 -10.36 -9.66
N LEU A 7 -2.75 -9.04 -9.87
CA LEU A 7 -1.64 -8.10 -10.00
C LEU A 7 -0.80 -8.03 -8.73
N PHE A 8 -1.44 -7.88 -7.55
CA PHE A 8 -0.76 -7.87 -6.26
C PHE A 8 0.06 -9.14 -6.05
N TRP A 9 -0.54 -10.31 -6.32
CA TRP A 9 0.14 -11.60 -6.19
C TRP A 9 1.34 -11.74 -7.13
N TRP A 10 1.17 -11.35 -8.40
CA TRP A 10 2.22 -11.46 -9.40
C TRP A 10 3.40 -10.51 -9.12
N VAL A 11 3.12 -9.25 -8.80
CA VAL A 11 4.15 -8.26 -8.43
C VAL A 11 4.89 -8.69 -7.17
N GLY A 12 4.16 -9.19 -6.15
CA GLY A 12 4.74 -9.74 -4.93
C GLY A 12 5.72 -10.88 -5.22
N ARG A 13 5.30 -11.87 -6.03
CA ARG A 13 6.14 -12.99 -6.46
C ARG A 13 7.37 -12.56 -7.26
N TYR A 14 7.21 -11.61 -8.18
CA TYR A 14 8.30 -11.09 -9.00
C TYR A 14 9.35 -10.40 -8.12
N SER A 15 8.90 -9.55 -7.21
CA SER A 15 9.79 -8.80 -6.33
C SER A 15 10.46 -9.65 -5.27
N ASP A 16 9.75 -10.62 -4.67
CA ASP A 16 10.35 -11.57 -3.73
C ASP A 16 11.48 -12.37 -4.42
N ARG A 17 11.32 -12.74 -5.69
CA ARG A 17 12.41 -13.37 -6.49
C ARG A 17 13.59 -12.44 -6.76
N ALA A 18 13.34 -11.14 -6.97
CA ALA A 18 14.39 -10.15 -7.21
C ALA A 18 15.21 -9.82 -5.94
N PHE A 19 14.61 -9.95 -4.74
CA PHE A 19 15.26 -9.67 -3.46
C PHE A 19 15.83 -10.88 -2.73
N ALA A 20 15.35 -12.09 -3.03
CA ALA A 20 15.75 -13.34 -2.37
C ALA A 20 17.27 -13.63 -2.41
N SER A 21 18.04 -13.00 -3.32
CA SER A 21 19.48 -13.21 -3.39
C SER A 21 20.31 -12.40 -2.39
N LYS A 22 19.77 -11.35 -1.75
CA LYS A 22 20.55 -10.47 -0.83
C LYS A 22 19.80 -9.98 0.42
N PHE A 23 18.47 -10.07 0.50
CA PHE A 23 17.70 -9.69 1.70
C PHE A 23 16.64 -10.75 2.03
N PRO A 24 16.44 -11.11 3.33
CA PRO A 24 15.54 -12.19 3.73
C PRO A 24 14.05 -11.90 3.50
N THR A 25 13.66 -10.62 3.43
CA THR A 25 12.27 -10.18 3.17
C THR A 25 12.26 -8.82 2.44
N ARG A 26 11.12 -8.52 1.77
CA ARG A 26 10.83 -7.21 1.13
C ARG A 26 10.87 -6.11 2.19
N PHE A 27 12.01 -5.45 2.27
CA PHE A 27 12.33 -4.43 3.26
C PHE A 27 12.44 -3.10 2.49
N PRO A 28 11.65 -2.03 2.75
CA PRO A 28 10.84 -1.71 3.96
C PRO A 28 9.33 -1.93 3.93
N GLU A 29 8.76 -2.24 2.77
CA GLU A 29 7.30 -2.23 2.56
C GLU A 29 6.51 -3.26 3.40
N LYS A 30 7.14 -4.33 3.91
CA LYS A 30 6.43 -5.40 4.66
C LYS A 30 6.57 -5.33 6.19
N THR A 31 7.52 -4.57 6.74
CA THR A 31 7.80 -4.60 8.18
C THR A 31 8.39 -3.29 8.73
N LEU A 32 7.92 -2.84 9.90
CA LEU A 32 8.48 -1.69 10.63
C LEU A 32 9.80 -1.98 11.36
N SER A 33 10.27 -3.23 11.32
CA SER A 33 11.36 -3.74 12.17
C SER A 33 12.79 -3.45 11.67
N TYR A 34 12.96 -2.61 10.64
CA TYR A 34 14.29 -2.23 10.17
C TYR A 34 15.01 -1.26 11.07
N SER A 35 16.33 -1.41 11.06
CA SER A 35 17.27 -0.39 11.49
C SER A 35 17.74 0.49 10.33
N GLY A 36 18.34 1.63 10.66
CA GLY A 36 18.92 2.53 9.67
C GLY A 36 20.13 2.01 8.95
N ASP A 37 20.87 1.13 9.60
CA ASP A 37 22.00 0.48 8.97
C ASP A 37 21.53 -0.48 7.86
N GLN A 38 20.35 -1.11 8.00
CA GLN A 38 19.77 -1.92 6.92
C GLN A 38 19.34 -1.06 5.73
N LEU A 39 18.72 0.09 5.99
CA LEU A 39 18.36 1.04 4.93
C LEU A 39 19.61 1.64 4.26
N GLY A 40 20.63 2.00 5.04
CA GLY A 40 21.92 2.47 4.53
C GLY A 40 22.62 1.44 3.65
N LYS A 41 22.60 0.17 4.04
CA LYS A 41 23.12 -0.94 3.21
C LYS A 41 22.35 -1.10 1.90
N LEU A 42 21.02 -0.91 1.90
CA LEU A 42 20.22 -0.97 0.68
C LEU A 42 20.56 0.20 -0.27
N VAL A 43 20.68 1.42 0.27
CA VAL A 43 21.04 2.65 -0.46
C VAL A 43 22.43 2.58 -1.10
N GLN A 44 23.36 1.87 -0.46
CA GLN A 44 24.70 1.62 -0.99
C GLN A 44 24.80 0.41 -1.93
N SER A 45 23.75 -0.40 -2.05
CA SER A 45 23.78 -1.62 -2.86
C SER A 45 23.46 -1.36 -4.33
N ASP A 46 23.98 -2.22 -5.21
CA ASP A 46 23.62 -2.24 -6.64
C ASP A 46 22.12 -2.52 -6.88
N LEU A 47 21.43 -3.03 -5.86
CA LEU A 47 20.00 -3.33 -5.92
C LEU A 47 19.13 -2.09 -5.80
N ARG A 48 19.67 -0.94 -5.36
CA ARG A 48 18.91 0.31 -5.21
C ARG A 48 18.16 0.68 -6.49
N MET A 49 18.80 0.54 -7.66
CA MET A 49 18.18 0.91 -8.94
C MET A 49 17.09 -0.09 -9.32
N LYS A 50 17.27 -1.38 -9.02
CA LYS A 50 16.24 -2.41 -9.23
C LYS A 50 15.04 -2.24 -8.29
N TYR A 51 15.29 -1.71 -7.09
CA TYR A 51 14.25 -1.36 -6.12
C TYR A 51 13.44 -0.15 -6.62
N VAL A 52 14.12 0.93 -7.06
CA VAL A 52 13.43 2.11 -7.64
C VAL A 52 12.67 1.76 -8.91
N PHE A 53 13.31 1.03 -9.81
CA PHE A 53 12.73 0.63 -11.08
C PHE A 53 13.09 -0.83 -11.42
N PRO A 54 12.11 -1.72 -11.69
CA PRO A 54 10.70 -1.43 -11.91
C PRO A 54 9.80 -1.58 -10.67
N ILE A 55 10.37 -1.84 -9.48
CA ILE A 55 9.61 -2.34 -8.33
C ILE A 55 8.74 -1.25 -7.69
N LEU A 56 9.33 -0.19 -7.13
CA LEU A 56 8.58 0.98 -6.64
C LEU A 56 7.77 1.60 -7.79
N PHE A 57 8.47 1.91 -8.88
CA PHE A 57 7.87 2.47 -10.08
C PHE A 57 8.20 1.61 -11.29
N PRO A 58 7.22 1.12 -12.08
CA PRO A 58 5.79 1.42 -11.99
C PRO A 58 4.96 0.38 -11.22
N PHE A 59 5.55 -0.75 -10.78
CA PHE A 59 4.75 -1.89 -10.33
C PHE A 59 3.97 -1.61 -9.04
N ASP A 60 4.59 -1.03 -8.03
CA ASP A 60 3.88 -0.72 -6.78
C ASP A 60 2.78 0.34 -7.02
N LEU A 61 3.08 1.37 -7.83
CA LEU A 61 2.10 2.36 -8.25
C LEU A 61 0.85 1.74 -8.90
N ILE A 62 1.01 0.78 -9.81
CA ILE A 62 -0.11 0.10 -10.45
C ILE A 62 -0.92 -0.70 -9.41
N VAL A 63 -0.24 -1.37 -8.50
CA VAL A 63 -0.86 -2.20 -7.47
C VAL A 63 -1.64 -1.34 -6.47
N MET A 64 -1.06 -0.26 -5.95
CA MET A 64 -1.73 0.64 -5.01
C MET A 64 -2.94 1.32 -5.65
N LEU A 65 -2.86 1.74 -6.93
CA LEU A 65 -3.98 2.31 -7.66
C LEU A 65 -5.10 1.29 -7.86
N ALA A 66 -4.76 0.06 -8.26
CA ALA A 66 -5.73 -1.00 -8.44
C ALA A 66 -6.41 -1.37 -7.12
N LEU A 67 -5.65 -1.41 -6.01
CA LEU A 67 -6.17 -1.73 -4.68
C LEU A 67 -7.08 -0.61 -4.15
N ALA A 68 -6.59 0.62 -4.13
CA ALA A 68 -7.35 1.79 -3.68
C ALA A 68 -8.61 2.02 -4.52
N GLY A 69 -8.48 1.94 -5.85
CA GLY A 69 -9.61 2.09 -6.77
C GLY A 69 -10.65 1.00 -6.60
N ALA A 70 -10.24 -0.26 -6.43
CA ALA A 70 -11.18 -1.37 -6.23
C ALA A 70 -11.90 -1.28 -4.88
N MET A 71 -11.18 -0.99 -3.78
CA MET A 71 -11.79 -0.79 -2.46
C MET A 71 -12.70 0.43 -2.46
N GLY A 72 -12.29 1.52 -3.10
CA GLY A 72 -13.05 2.75 -3.13
C GLY A 72 -14.34 2.65 -3.93
N ALA A 73 -14.28 2.06 -5.13
CA ALA A 73 -15.46 1.81 -5.93
C ALA A 73 -16.44 0.86 -5.23
N ALA A 74 -15.94 -0.25 -4.64
CA ALA A 74 -16.79 -1.23 -3.98
C ALA A 74 -17.47 -0.67 -2.73
N SER A 75 -16.70 -0.08 -1.82
CA SER A 75 -17.23 0.49 -0.57
C SER A 75 -18.18 1.67 -0.84
N SER A 76 -17.84 2.57 -1.79
CA SER A 76 -18.72 3.68 -2.15
C SER A 76 -20.03 3.19 -2.79
N TYR A 77 -19.97 2.17 -3.64
CA TYR A 77 -21.17 1.58 -4.24
C TYR A 77 -22.12 1.01 -3.17
N TRP A 78 -21.62 0.14 -2.28
CA TRP A 78 -22.46 -0.48 -1.26
C TRP A 78 -22.96 0.51 -0.20
N LEU A 79 -22.14 1.48 0.20
CA LEU A 79 -22.58 2.54 1.09
C LEU A 79 -23.62 3.46 0.44
N ASN A 80 -23.52 3.76 -0.86
CA ASN A 80 -24.55 4.54 -1.54
C ASN A 80 -25.91 3.84 -1.54
N GLN A 81 -25.94 2.50 -1.52
CA GLN A 81 -27.20 1.74 -1.47
C GLN A 81 -27.79 1.65 -0.05
N THR A 82 -26.95 1.73 1.00
CA THR A 82 -27.37 1.47 2.39
C THR A 82 -27.35 2.70 3.29
N TYR A 83 -26.29 3.50 3.19
CA TYR A 83 -26.04 4.70 3.99
C TYR A 83 -25.46 5.83 3.10
N PRO A 84 -26.28 6.47 2.25
CA PRO A 84 -25.81 7.47 1.28
C PRO A 84 -25.01 8.62 1.92
N ALA A 85 -25.40 9.05 3.12
CA ALA A 85 -24.71 10.11 3.87
C ALA A 85 -23.25 9.75 4.23
N ALA A 86 -22.90 8.46 4.28
CA ALA A 86 -21.58 7.95 4.60
C ALA A 86 -20.78 7.51 3.36
N ALA A 87 -21.37 7.52 2.16
CA ALA A 87 -20.75 6.94 0.95
C ALA A 87 -19.44 7.61 0.52
N TRP A 88 -19.23 8.87 0.93
CA TRP A 88 -17.97 9.59 0.71
C TRP A 88 -16.78 8.94 1.45
N LEU A 89 -17.02 8.27 2.59
CA LEU A 89 -15.98 7.53 3.31
C LEU A 89 -15.39 6.42 2.44
N GLY A 90 -16.22 5.81 1.59
CA GLY A 90 -15.78 4.80 0.64
C GLY A 90 -14.70 5.31 -0.31
N LEU A 91 -14.67 6.62 -0.63
CA LEU A 91 -13.63 7.20 -1.47
C LEU A 91 -12.47 7.79 -0.67
N VAL A 92 -12.77 8.46 0.45
CA VAL A 92 -11.76 9.15 1.25
C VAL A 92 -10.79 8.19 1.93
N VAL A 93 -11.28 7.10 2.54
CA VAL A 93 -10.40 6.20 3.30
C VAL A 93 -9.38 5.49 2.39
N PRO A 94 -9.76 4.93 1.23
CA PRO A 94 -8.80 4.37 0.26
C PRO A 94 -7.90 5.43 -0.37
N ALA A 95 -8.37 6.68 -0.54
CA ALA A 95 -7.53 7.77 -1.04
C ALA A 95 -6.42 8.14 -0.04
N VAL A 96 -6.71 8.17 1.26
CA VAL A 96 -5.69 8.38 2.30
C VAL A 96 -4.63 7.29 2.27
N TYR A 97 -5.04 6.03 2.07
CA TYR A 97 -4.11 4.93 1.84
C TYR A 97 -3.22 5.18 0.63
N LEU A 98 -3.82 5.47 -0.54
CA LEU A 98 -3.09 5.71 -1.79
C LEU A 98 -2.07 6.85 -1.65
N LEU A 99 -2.46 7.95 -1.01
CA LEU A 99 -1.58 9.10 -0.80
C LEU A 99 -0.45 8.78 0.17
N GLY A 100 -0.73 8.06 1.26
CA GLY A 100 0.29 7.61 2.21
C GLY A 100 1.32 6.70 1.54
N ASP A 101 0.84 5.77 0.73
CA ASP A 101 1.65 4.84 -0.05
C ASP A 101 2.54 5.57 -1.07
N LEU A 102 1.96 6.48 -1.85
CA LEU A 102 2.70 7.28 -2.83
C LEU A 102 3.78 8.17 -2.18
N ILE A 103 3.48 8.79 -1.03
CA ILE A 103 4.45 9.61 -0.30
C ILE A 103 5.60 8.75 0.22
N GLU A 104 5.30 7.56 0.74
CA GLU A 104 6.31 6.58 1.19
C GLU A 104 7.24 6.18 0.04
N ASP A 105 6.65 5.81 -1.09
CA ASP A 105 7.37 5.36 -2.28
C ASP A 105 8.23 6.46 -2.90
N CYS A 106 7.73 7.68 -2.96
CA CYS A 106 8.50 8.84 -3.41
C CYS A 106 9.68 9.13 -2.48
N LEU A 107 9.47 9.07 -1.16
CA LEU A 107 10.53 9.29 -0.17
C LEU A 107 11.59 8.18 -0.27
N LEU A 108 11.17 6.92 -0.39
CA LEU A 108 12.06 5.78 -0.59
C LEU A 108 12.87 5.90 -1.88
N ALA A 109 12.20 6.18 -3.00
CA ALA A 109 12.86 6.37 -4.27
C ALA A 109 13.90 7.50 -4.20
N TRP A 110 13.54 8.63 -3.60
CA TRP A 110 14.45 9.75 -3.41
C TRP A 110 15.67 9.38 -2.56
N LEU A 111 15.48 8.68 -1.43
CA LEU A 111 16.57 8.22 -0.57
C LEU A 111 17.51 7.24 -1.30
N LEU A 112 16.94 6.31 -2.05
CA LEU A 112 17.68 5.31 -2.82
C LEU A 112 18.48 5.93 -3.97
N LEU A 113 17.87 6.89 -4.69
CA LEU A 113 18.53 7.62 -5.77
C LEU A 113 19.63 8.54 -5.25
N ARG A 114 19.45 9.14 -4.08
CA ARG A 114 20.46 9.99 -3.45
C ARG A 114 21.71 9.21 -3.05
N GLY A 115 21.58 7.94 -2.69
CA GLY A 115 22.74 7.10 -2.36
C GLY A 115 23.43 7.44 -1.04
N ASP A 116 22.84 8.30 -0.21
CA ASP A 116 23.43 8.78 1.05
C ASP A 116 22.91 8.00 2.27
N PRO A 117 23.73 7.17 2.92
CA PRO A 117 23.33 6.37 4.08
C PRO A 117 23.01 7.23 5.32
N HIS A 118 23.60 8.41 5.46
CA HIS A 118 23.31 9.32 6.58
C HIS A 118 22.00 10.08 6.39
N ALA A 119 21.65 10.41 5.15
CA ALA A 119 20.30 10.89 4.84
C ALA A 119 19.26 9.79 5.13
N ALA A 120 19.53 8.56 4.71
CA ALA A 120 18.67 7.41 4.98
C ALA A 120 18.44 7.18 6.49
N ALA A 121 19.51 7.23 7.29
CA ALA A 121 19.43 7.10 8.74
C ALA A 121 18.54 8.18 9.40
N ARG A 122 18.62 9.43 8.93
CA ARG A 122 17.81 10.54 9.47
C ARG A 122 16.33 10.43 9.10
N SER A 123 16.02 9.83 7.95
CA SER A 123 14.64 9.76 7.45
C SER A 123 13.84 8.57 7.96
N ILE A 124 14.42 7.67 8.79
CA ILE A 124 13.75 6.45 9.26
C ILE A 124 12.52 6.73 10.10
N SER A 125 12.58 7.69 11.02
CA SER A 125 11.45 8.00 11.88
C SER A 125 10.26 8.47 11.05
N MET A 126 10.53 9.33 10.07
CA MET A 126 9.54 9.80 9.09
C MET A 126 9.01 8.64 8.25
N LEU A 127 9.89 7.79 7.72
CA LEU A 127 9.49 6.67 6.88
C LEU A 127 8.60 5.68 7.65
N LYS A 128 8.97 5.31 8.89
CA LYS A 128 8.15 4.47 9.77
C LYS A 128 6.80 5.09 10.11
N ALA A 129 6.74 6.40 10.31
CA ALA A 129 5.50 7.10 10.57
C ALA A 129 4.56 7.01 9.35
N ILE A 130 5.08 7.24 8.14
CA ILE A 130 4.31 7.12 6.90
C ILE A 130 3.86 5.67 6.67
N THR A 131 4.76 4.69 6.83
CA THR A 131 4.40 3.26 6.73
C THR A 131 3.29 2.90 7.72
N THR A 132 3.31 3.46 8.93
CA THR A 132 2.24 3.24 9.93
C THR A 132 0.91 3.81 9.44
N ILE A 133 0.89 5.03 8.90
CA ILE A 133 -0.32 5.65 8.34
C ILE A 133 -0.85 4.80 7.17
N LYS A 134 0.01 4.34 6.27
CA LYS A 134 -0.33 3.42 5.16
C LYS A 134 -0.97 2.14 5.67
N LEU A 135 -0.37 1.49 6.67
CA LEU A 135 -0.88 0.23 7.23
C LEU A 135 -2.23 0.41 7.93
N VAL A 136 -2.40 1.48 8.70
CA VAL A 136 -3.68 1.76 9.38
C VAL A 136 -4.76 2.09 8.35
N SER A 137 -4.45 2.90 7.34
CA SER A 137 -5.41 3.30 6.31
C SER A 137 -5.81 2.17 5.36
N VAL A 138 -4.90 1.26 5.01
CA VAL A 138 -5.25 0.07 4.21
C VAL A 138 -6.13 -0.89 5.02
N CYS A 139 -5.82 -1.13 6.30
CA CYS A 139 -6.65 -1.92 7.19
C CYS A 139 -8.05 -1.32 7.37
N ALA A 140 -8.13 0.01 7.56
CA ALA A 140 -9.39 0.73 7.63
C ALA A 140 -10.18 0.62 6.31
N SER A 141 -9.52 0.70 5.16
CA SER A 141 -10.14 0.54 3.84
C SER A 141 -10.73 -0.86 3.65
N ILE A 142 -10.00 -1.89 4.07
CA ILE A 142 -10.48 -3.29 4.02
C ILE A 142 -11.69 -3.46 4.95
N ALA A 143 -11.58 -3.00 6.20
CA ALA A 143 -12.68 -3.10 7.16
C ALA A 143 -13.93 -2.37 6.67
N LEU A 144 -13.78 -1.15 6.14
CA LEU A 144 -14.88 -0.37 5.56
C LEU A 144 -15.54 -1.11 4.40
N THR A 145 -14.75 -1.71 3.52
CA THR A 145 -15.25 -2.48 2.37
C THR A 145 -16.05 -3.70 2.83
N LEU A 146 -15.57 -4.43 3.85
CA LEU A 146 -16.26 -5.59 4.40
C LEU A 146 -17.56 -5.21 5.14
N VAL A 147 -17.53 -4.14 5.95
CA VAL A 147 -18.71 -3.64 6.66
C VAL A 147 -19.76 -3.13 5.68
N ALA A 148 -19.36 -2.37 4.65
CA ALA A 148 -20.28 -1.90 3.61
C ALA A 148 -20.93 -3.07 2.86
N PHE A 149 -20.15 -4.11 2.54
CA PHE A 149 -20.68 -5.33 1.90
C PHE A 149 -21.70 -6.05 2.79
N ALA A 150 -21.36 -6.29 4.07
CA ALA A 150 -22.24 -6.94 5.02
C ALA A 150 -23.54 -6.14 5.23
N ALA A 151 -23.44 -4.82 5.39
CA ALA A 151 -24.60 -3.94 5.52
C ALA A 151 -25.51 -4.04 4.29
N TRP A 152 -24.94 -4.05 3.09
CA TRP A 152 -25.71 -4.20 1.85
C TRP A 152 -26.40 -5.57 1.77
N LEU A 153 -25.72 -6.65 2.16
CA LEU A 153 -26.27 -8.00 2.16
C LEU A 153 -27.49 -8.10 3.08
N PHE A 154 -27.36 -7.69 4.34
CA PHE A 154 -28.45 -7.76 5.32
C PHE A 154 -29.62 -6.81 5.01
N ASN A 155 -29.34 -5.63 4.45
CA ASN A 155 -30.40 -4.72 4.01
C ASN A 155 -31.18 -5.29 2.81
N SER A 156 -30.47 -5.90 1.86
CA SER A 156 -31.09 -6.53 0.69
C SER A 156 -31.97 -7.72 1.06
N GLU A 157 -31.57 -8.55 2.03
CA GLU A 157 -32.40 -9.65 2.53
C GLU A 157 -33.66 -9.16 3.25
N SER A 158 -33.57 -8.04 3.98
CA SER A 158 -34.73 -7.44 4.66
C SER A 158 -35.80 -6.87 3.73
N LEU A 159 -35.45 -6.57 2.48
CA LEU A 159 -36.37 -6.06 1.45
C LEU A 159 -37.06 -7.16 0.63
N VAL A 160 -36.67 -8.42 0.80
CA VAL A 160 -37.20 -9.58 0.06
C VAL A 160 -38.27 -10.35 0.85
N ILE A 161 -38.54 -9.94 2.10
CA ILE A 161 -39.61 -10.45 2.98
C ILE A 161 -40.77 -9.46 3.00
#